data_AF-A0A7X0EDB0-F1
#
_entry.id   AF-A0A7X0EDB0-F1
#
_cell.length_a   1.000
_cell.length_b   1.000
_cell.length_c   1.000
_cell.angle_alpha   90.00
_cell.angle_beta   90.00
_cell.angle_gamma   90.00
#
_symmetry.space_group_name_H-M   'P 1'
#
loop_
_entity.id
_entity.type
_entity.pdbx_description
1 polymer ?
#
loop_
_entity_poly.entity_id
_entity_poly.type
_entity_poly.pdbx_seq_one_letter_code
_entity_poly.pdbx_strand_id
1 'polypeptide(L)'
;MTDRPLSSADTTPDSAPERHGARPPGLERPIRNVFVYGMLIVPPIQTLFEHELRRIPGTPPGDIPRVSAFIGAIIYLILVGLDREMIRPTLNRLGRNVSFLWVLLTPVYLWKRATCINQGRTTFWLWWLSLGLSAVLDALLSRF
;
A
#
# COMPACT_ATOMS: atom_id res chain seq x y z
N MET A 1 41.71 65.33 12.68
CA MET A 1 40.64 65.62 11.70
C MET A 1 41.32 65.59 10.33
N THR A 2 41.23 64.45 9.66
CA THR A 2 41.64 64.27 8.27
C THR A 2 40.94 63.04 7.73
N ASP A 3 40.33 63.22 6.57
CA ASP A 3 39.28 62.40 6.00
C ASP A 3 39.77 61.06 5.43
N ARG A 4 38.83 60.12 5.46
CA ARG A 4 38.91 58.76 4.93
C ARG A 4 38.46 58.77 3.47
N PRO A 5 39.23 58.28 2.50
CA PRO A 5 38.65 57.78 1.26
C PRO A 5 38.31 56.29 1.43
N LEU A 6 37.01 55.98 1.37
CA LEU A 6 36.50 54.62 1.20
C LEU A 6 36.97 54.08 -0.15
N SER A 7 37.88 53.11 -0.14
CA SER A 7 38.28 52.37 -1.33
C SER A 7 37.22 51.31 -1.65
N SER A 8 36.59 51.46 -2.80
CA SER A 8 35.51 50.63 -3.36
C SER A 8 36.06 49.45 -4.17
N ALA A 9 37.08 48.77 -3.66
CA ALA A 9 37.67 47.62 -4.34
C ALA A 9 37.35 46.31 -3.57
N ASP A 10 36.37 45.59 -4.11
CA ASP A 10 36.27 44.13 -4.09
C ASP A 10 36.29 43.42 -2.73
N THR A 11 35.37 43.80 -1.84
CA THR A 11 34.85 42.84 -0.87
C THR A 11 33.65 42.12 -1.48
N THR A 12 33.94 41.13 -2.34
CA THR A 12 32.94 40.18 -2.80
C THR A 12 33.27 38.79 -2.26
N PRO A 13 32.83 38.41 -1.05
CA PRO A 13 32.54 37.03 -0.77
C PRO A 13 31.07 36.81 -1.12
N ASP A 14 30.74 36.86 -2.42
CA ASP A 14 29.48 36.28 -2.89
C ASP A 14 29.76 34.83 -3.33
N SER A 15 30.32 34.06 -2.40
CA SER A 15 30.14 32.61 -2.42
C SER A 15 28.68 32.40 -2.02
N ALA A 16 27.82 32.50 -3.03
CA ALA A 16 26.42 32.14 -2.95
C ALA A 16 26.28 30.87 -2.10
N PRO A 17 25.32 30.82 -1.15
CA PRO A 17 25.07 29.59 -0.42
C PRO A 17 24.85 28.53 -1.49
N GLU A 18 25.64 27.44 -1.42
CA GLU A 18 25.44 26.26 -2.23
C GLU A 18 23.93 26.08 -2.34
N ARG A 19 23.39 26.24 -3.56
CA ARG A 19 22.11 25.64 -3.87
C ARG A 19 22.39 24.15 -3.77
N HIS A 20 22.36 23.64 -2.54
CA HIS A 20 21.99 22.29 -2.21
C HIS A 20 20.77 22.06 -3.08
N GLY A 21 21.01 21.41 -4.22
CA GLY A 21 20.03 21.26 -5.26
C GLY A 21 18.78 20.79 -4.57
N ALA A 22 17.78 21.66 -4.54
CA ALA A 22 16.47 21.31 -4.08
C ALA A 22 16.12 20.06 -4.87
N ARG A 23 16.22 18.89 -4.21
CA ARG A 23 15.82 17.63 -4.80
C ARG A 23 14.43 17.90 -5.36
N PRO A 24 14.18 17.68 -6.66
CA PRO A 24 12.86 17.91 -7.20
C PRO A 24 11.86 17.13 -6.32
N PRO A 25 10.82 17.79 -5.76
CA PRO A 25 9.77 17.10 -5.04
C PRO A 25 8.92 16.37 -6.09
N GLY A 26 9.40 15.22 -6.54
CA GLY A 26 8.83 14.59 -7.74
C GLY A 26 9.26 13.17 -8.02
N LEU A 27 10.26 12.63 -7.33
CA LEU A 27 10.42 11.19 -7.20
C LEU A 27 10.07 10.80 -5.76
N GLU A 28 8.80 10.97 -5.40
CA GLU A 28 8.16 9.95 -4.58
C GLU A 28 8.43 8.64 -5.32
N ARG A 29 9.43 7.86 -4.87
CA ARG A 29 9.55 6.46 -5.28
C ARG A 29 8.13 5.93 -5.16
N PRO A 30 7.50 5.41 -6.24
CA PRO A 30 6.18 4.82 -6.11
C PRO A 30 6.36 3.81 -4.99
N ILE A 31 5.77 4.09 -3.82
CA ILE A 31 5.89 3.22 -2.66
C ILE A 31 5.52 1.87 -3.21
N ARG A 32 6.53 1.00 -3.35
CA ARG A 32 6.46 -0.18 -4.20
C ARG A 32 5.25 -0.93 -3.69
N ASN A 33 4.16 -0.89 -4.45
CA ASN A 33 2.82 -1.10 -3.92
C ASN A 33 2.56 -2.61 -3.85
N VAL A 34 3.55 -3.36 -3.34
CA VAL A 34 3.55 -4.82 -3.13
C VAL A 34 2.32 -5.21 -2.35
N PHE A 35 1.92 -4.39 -1.37
CA PHE A 35 0.66 -4.54 -0.68
C PHE A 35 -0.55 -4.47 -1.62
N VAL A 36 -0.63 -3.46 -2.51
CA VAL A 36 -1.73 -3.31 -3.47
C VAL A 36 -1.78 -4.48 -4.44
N TYR A 37 -0.64 -4.90 -4.99
CA TYR A 37 -0.59 -6.07 -5.88
C TYR A 37 -0.95 -7.37 -5.14
N GLY A 38 -0.47 -7.54 -3.91
CA GLY A 38 -0.81 -8.68 -3.06
C GLY A 38 -2.31 -8.74 -2.80
N MET A 39 -2.92 -7.64 -2.37
CA MET A 39 -4.35 -7.55 -2.10
C MET A 39 -5.22 -7.77 -3.34
N LEU A 40 -4.72 -7.46 -4.53
CA LEU A 40 -5.42 -7.64 -5.80
C LEU A 40 -5.43 -9.11 -6.24
N ILE A 41 -4.37 -9.85 -5.92
CA ILE A 41 -4.13 -11.22 -6.37
C ILE A 41 -4.67 -12.25 -5.36
N VAL A 42 -4.81 -11.88 -4.07
CA VAL A 42 -5.31 -12.79 -3.03
C VAL A 42 -6.68 -13.39 -3.37
N PRO A 43 -7.74 -12.61 -3.73
CA PRO A 43 -9.03 -13.20 -4.06
C PRO A 43 -9.00 -14.22 -5.22
N PRO A 44 -8.36 -13.95 -6.38
CA PRO A 44 -8.32 -14.93 -7.47
C PRO A 44 -7.45 -16.17 -7.15
N ILE A 45 -6.34 -16.02 -6.42
CA ILE A 45 -5.57 -17.17 -5.95
C ILE A 45 -6.40 -18.03 -5.01
N GLN A 46 -7.15 -17.40 -4.11
CA GLN A 46 -8.00 -18.11 -3.16
C GLN A 46 -9.08 -18.93 -3.89
N THR A 47 -9.74 -18.36 -4.91
CA THR A 47 -10.70 -19.12 -5.74
C THR A 47 -10.05 -20.26 -6.51
N LEU A 48 -8.83 -20.08 -7.03
CA LEU A 48 -8.11 -21.13 -7.74
C LEU A 48 -7.70 -22.26 -6.79
N PHE A 49 -7.26 -21.91 -5.57
CA PHE A 49 -6.90 -22.86 -4.53
C PHE A 49 -8.11 -23.69 -4.08
N GLU A 50 -9.27 -23.06 -3.89
CA GLU A 50 -10.52 -23.78 -3.62
C GLU A 50 -10.89 -24.74 -4.75
N HIS A 51 -10.73 -24.31 -6.00
CA HIS A 51 -10.99 -25.15 -7.17
C HIS A 51 -10.10 -26.40 -7.21
N GLU A 52 -8.79 -26.24 -6.96
CA GLU A 52 -7.87 -27.38 -6.93
C GLU A 52 -8.13 -28.29 -5.71
N LEU A 53 -8.49 -27.74 -4.55
CA LEU A 53 -8.90 -28.54 -3.38
C LEU A 53 -10.14 -29.39 -3.66
N ARG A 54 -11.10 -28.88 -4.43
CA ARG A 54 -12.31 -29.65 -4.83
C ARG A 54 -11.97 -30.85 -5.71
N ARG A 55 -10.81 -30.87 -6.38
CA ARG A 55 -10.35 -31.99 -7.21
C ARG A 55 -9.69 -33.11 -6.41
N ILE A 56 -9.30 -32.87 -5.16
CA ILE A 56 -8.64 -33.89 -4.32
C ILE A 56 -9.71 -34.82 -3.72
N PRO A 57 -9.67 -36.13 -4.04
CA PRO A 57 -10.62 -37.08 -3.48
C PRO A 57 -10.46 -37.18 -1.95
N GLY A 58 -11.57 -37.11 -1.21
CA GLY A 58 -11.60 -37.25 0.25
C GLY A 58 -11.68 -35.93 1.03
N THR A 59 -11.64 -34.78 0.37
CA THR A 59 -11.80 -33.47 1.04
C THR A 59 -13.29 -33.17 1.29
N PRO A 60 -13.73 -32.95 2.54
CA PRO A 60 -15.11 -32.56 2.82
C PRO A 60 -15.43 -31.21 2.18
N PRO A 61 -16.52 -31.07 1.39
CA PRO A 61 -16.81 -29.84 0.66
C PRO A 61 -17.07 -28.63 1.58
N GLY A 62 -17.49 -28.86 2.81
CA GLY A 62 -17.68 -27.80 3.82
C GLY A 62 -16.38 -27.24 4.41
N ASP A 63 -15.27 -27.98 4.33
CA ASP A 63 -13.99 -27.58 4.94
C ASP A 63 -13.13 -26.77 3.97
N ILE A 64 -13.28 -26.98 2.67
CA ILE A 64 -12.56 -26.26 1.61
C ILE A 64 -12.67 -24.73 1.75
N PRO A 65 -13.88 -24.12 1.82
CA PRO A 65 -13.98 -22.67 1.95
C PRO A 65 -13.45 -22.16 3.30
N ARG A 66 -13.51 -22.97 4.37
CA ARG A 66 -13.01 -22.59 5.70
C ARG A 66 -11.48 -22.54 5.73
N VAL A 67 -10.83 -23.58 5.21
CA VAL A 67 -9.36 -23.66 5.12
C VAL A 67 -8.83 -22.56 4.21
N SER A 68 -9.49 -22.37 3.06
CA SER A 68 -9.19 -21.30 2.11
C SER A 68 -9.31 -19.91 2.76
N ALA A 69 -10.42 -19.61 3.44
CA ALA A 69 -10.61 -18.35 4.15
C ALA A 69 -9.60 -18.14 5.28
N PHE A 70 -9.22 -19.21 6.00
CA PHE A 70 -8.21 -19.13 7.05
C PHE A 70 -6.82 -18.80 6.50
N ILE A 71 -6.41 -19.45 5.42
CA ILE A 71 -5.15 -19.15 4.72
C ILE A 71 -5.16 -17.72 4.17
N GLY A 72 -6.28 -17.31 3.54
CA GLY A 72 -6.47 -15.94 3.05
C GLY A 72 -6.35 -14.90 4.16
N ALA A 73 -6.93 -15.17 5.34
CA ALA A 73 -6.82 -14.30 6.50
C ALA A 73 -5.36 -14.18 7.01
N ILE A 74 -4.60 -15.28 7.06
CA ILE A 74 -3.18 -15.24 7.45
C ILE A 74 -2.38 -14.40 6.46
N ILE A 75 -2.52 -14.65 5.16
CA ILE A 75 -1.82 -13.90 4.10
C ILE A 75 -2.16 -12.41 4.20
N TYR A 76 -3.43 -12.08 4.40
CA TYR A 76 -3.89 -10.72 4.60
C TYR A 76 -3.22 -10.05 5.80
N LEU A 77 -3.16 -10.71 6.96
CA LEU A 77 -2.53 -10.16 8.17
C LEU A 77 -1.03 -9.91 7.96
N ILE A 78 -0.32 -10.81 7.28
CA ILE A 78 1.09 -10.65 6.93
C ILE A 78 1.27 -9.41 6.04
N LEU A 79 0.45 -9.30 4.98
CA LEU A 79 0.50 -8.17 4.04
C LEU A 79 0.22 -6.83 4.75
N VAL A 80 -0.76 -6.79 5.67
CA VAL A 80 -1.04 -5.59 6.46
C VAL A 80 0.08 -5.27 7.43
N GLY A 81 0.69 -6.28 8.08
CA GLY A 81 1.85 -6.08 8.94
C GLY A 81 2.99 -5.37 8.19
N LEU A 82 3.35 -5.91 7.03
CA LEU A 82 4.37 -5.33 6.14
C LEU A 82 4.00 -3.92 5.66
N ASP A 83 2.75 -3.72 5.24
CA ASP A 83 2.28 -2.40 4.79
C ASP A 83 2.33 -1.37 5.92
N ARG A 84 1.91 -1.73 7.14
CA ARG A 84 1.98 -0.84 8.32
C ARG A 84 3.42 -0.44 8.63
N GLU A 85 4.37 -1.36 8.57
CA GLU A 85 5.80 -1.02 8.74
C GLU A 85 6.29 -0.04 7.68
N MET A 86 5.89 -0.23 6.42
CA MET A 86 6.28 0.66 5.32
C MET A 86 5.65 2.05 5.40
N ILE A 87 4.38 2.17 5.83
CA ILE A 87 3.69 3.47 5.89
C ILE A 87 3.87 4.20 7.23
N ARG A 88 4.39 3.53 8.28
CA ARG A 88 4.60 4.11 9.62
C ARG A 88 5.40 5.41 9.63
N PRO A 89 6.51 5.55 8.87
CA PRO A 89 7.26 6.81 8.82
C PRO A 89 6.41 7.96 8.27
N THR A 90 5.61 7.70 7.23
CA THR A 90 4.71 8.69 6.62
C THR A 90 3.57 9.07 7.57
N LEU A 91 2.98 8.09 8.25
CA LEU A 91 1.93 8.31 9.25
C LEU A 91 2.43 9.19 10.41
N ASN A 92 3.64 8.90 10.92
CA ASN A 92 4.26 9.70 11.99
C ASN A 92 4.50 11.14 11.54
N ARG A 93 4.99 11.35 10.31
CA ARG A 93 5.19 12.71 9.74
C ARG A 93 3.89 13.49 9.62
N LEU A 94 2.78 12.80 9.32
CA LEU A 94 1.46 13.40 9.19
C LEU A 94 0.70 13.52 10.53
N GLY A 95 1.28 13.05 11.65
CA GLY A 95 0.61 13.03 12.96
C GLY A 95 -0.64 12.15 12.99
N ARG A 96 -0.71 11.12 12.15
CA ARG A 96 -1.88 10.24 11.99
C ARG A 96 -1.58 8.85 12.52
N ASN A 97 -2.62 8.16 13.00
CA ASN A 97 -2.50 6.78 13.48
C ASN A 97 -3.56 5.88 12.83
N VAL A 98 -3.20 4.63 12.57
CA VAL A 98 -4.10 3.58 12.08
C VAL A 98 -4.32 2.61 13.23
N SER A 99 -5.53 2.64 13.82
CA SER A 99 -5.89 1.73 14.90
C SER A 99 -5.95 0.28 14.39
N PHE A 100 -5.58 -0.65 15.27
CA PHE A 100 -5.52 -2.08 14.95
C PHE A 100 -6.90 -2.65 14.56
N LEU A 101 -7.99 -2.13 15.13
CA LEU A 101 -9.34 -2.59 14.83
C LEU A 101 -9.73 -2.40 13.36
N TRP A 102 -9.15 -1.40 12.69
CA TRP A 102 -9.41 -1.13 11.28
C TRP A 102 -8.79 -2.18 10.36
N VAL A 103 -7.77 -2.91 10.85
CA VAL A 103 -7.12 -4.02 10.13
C VAL A 103 -8.04 -5.24 10.04
N LEU A 104 -9.01 -5.41 10.93
CA LEU A 104 -9.89 -6.60 10.87
C LEU A 104 -10.82 -6.59 9.66
N LEU A 105 -11.09 -5.41 9.11
CA LEU A 105 -11.97 -5.22 7.96
C LEU A 105 -11.15 -4.68 6.80
N THR A 106 -10.83 -5.54 5.84
CA THR A 106 -10.10 -5.18 4.63
C THR A 106 -10.57 -3.90 3.94
N PRO A 107 -11.87 -3.71 3.60
CA PRO A 107 -12.31 -2.49 2.92
C PRO A 107 -12.10 -1.23 3.77
N VAL A 108 -12.31 -1.37 5.08
CA VAL A 108 -12.17 -0.31 6.07
C VAL A 108 -10.69 0.08 6.23
N TYR A 109 -9.79 -0.89 6.26
CA TYR A 109 -8.34 -0.69 6.25
C TYR A 109 -7.89 0.08 5.01
N LEU A 110 -8.27 -0.38 3.81
CA LEU A 110 -7.88 0.25 2.54
C LEU A 110 -8.35 1.69 2.45
N TRP A 111 -9.57 1.96 2.88
CA TRP A 111 -10.13 3.31 2.90
C TRP A 111 -9.41 4.24 3.87
N LYS A 112 -9.18 3.79 5.11
CA LYS A 112 -8.47 4.59 6.11
C LYS A 112 -7.02 4.80 5.72
N ARG A 113 -6.33 3.76 5.23
CA ARG A 113 -4.97 3.87 4.70
C ARG A 113 -4.88 4.98 3.67
N ALA A 114 -5.71 4.94 2.62
CA ALA A 114 -5.73 5.94 1.56
C ALA A 114 -5.99 7.35 2.12
N THR A 115 -6.94 7.48 3.04
CA THR A 115 -7.25 8.76 3.69
C THR A 115 -6.07 9.27 4.53
N CYS A 116 -5.42 8.40 5.30
CA CYS A 116 -4.33 8.74 6.21
C CYS A 116 -3.05 9.15 5.48
N ILE A 117 -2.74 8.54 4.35
CA ILE A 117 -1.56 8.88 3.53
C ILE A 117 -1.88 9.86 2.38
N ASN A 118 -3.10 10.42 2.36
CA ASN A 118 -3.58 11.34 1.33
C ASN A 118 -3.45 10.80 -0.11
N GLN A 119 -3.61 9.49 -0.28
CA GLN A 119 -3.59 8.84 -1.60
C GLN A 119 -5.02 8.66 -2.13
N GLY A 120 -5.14 8.58 -3.46
CA GLY A 120 -6.38 8.22 -4.12
C GLY A 120 -6.92 6.88 -3.64
N ARG A 121 -8.25 6.73 -3.60
CA ARG A 121 -8.94 5.50 -3.17
C ARG A 121 -8.93 4.40 -4.24
N THR A 122 -8.05 4.49 -5.23
CA THR A 122 -7.95 3.55 -6.35
C THR A 122 -7.77 2.11 -5.87
N THR A 123 -6.93 1.88 -4.86
CA THR A 123 -6.72 0.54 -4.27
C THR A 123 -8.00 -0.04 -3.67
N PHE A 124 -8.84 0.78 -3.04
CA PHE A 124 -10.12 0.33 -2.49
C PHE A 124 -11.04 -0.16 -3.61
N TRP A 125 -11.15 0.60 -4.70
CA TRP A 125 -11.97 0.21 -5.86
C TRP A 125 -11.41 -1.00 -6.61
N LEU A 126 -10.10 -1.06 -6.76
CA LEU A 126 -9.42 -2.21 -7.37
C LEU A 126 -9.62 -3.50 -6.58
N TRP A 127 -9.66 -3.42 -5.24
CA TRP A 127 -9.97 -4.57 -4.40
C TRP A 127 -11.42 -5.06 -4.62
N TRP A 128 -12.40 -4.15 -4.70
CA TRP A 128 -13.77 -4.52 -5.06
C TRP A 128 -13.88 -5.14 -6.45
N LEU A 129 -13.13 -4.61 -7.42
CA LEU A 129 -13.09 -5.17 -8.77
C LEU A 129 -12.46 -6.58 -8.79
N SER A 130 -11.42 -6.81 -7.98
CA SER A 130 -10.84 -8.15 -7.80
C SER A 130 -11.84 -9.13 -7.16
N LEU A 131 -12.58 -8.71 -6.13
CA LEU A 131 -13.66 -9.53 -5.57
C LEU A 131 -14.74 -9.88 -6.60
N GLY A 132 -15.17 -8.89 -7.39
CA GLY A 132 -16.12 -9.12 -8.47
C GLY A 132 -15.59 -10.12 -9.50
N LEU A 133 -14.32 -9.98 -9.89
CA LEU A 133 -13.66 -10.91 -10.82
C LEU A 133 -13.57 -12.33 -10.26
N SER A 134 -13.25 -12.48 -8.97
CA SER A 134 -13.25 -13.77 -8.28
C SER A 134 -14.63 -14.43 -8.28
N ALA A 135 -15.71 -13.67 -8.03
CA ALA A 135 -17.06 -14.20 -8.08
C ALA A 135 -17.44 -14.68 -9.50
N VAL A 136 -17.03 -13.93 -10.53
CA VAL A 136 -17.21 -14.34 -11.93
C VAL A 136 -16.39 -15.60 -12.24
N LEU A 137 -15.15 -15.68 -11.76
CA LEU A 137 -14.27 -16.83 -11.97
C LEU A 137 -14.83 -18.09 -11.32
N ASP A 138 -15.27 -18.02 -10.06
CA ASP A 138 -15.91 -19.14 -9.35
C ASP A 138 -17.18 -19.61 -10.07
N ALA A 139 -18.00 -18.67 -10.56
CA ALA A 139 -19.20 -18.98 -11.34
C ALA A 139 -18.88 -19.65 -12.69
N LEU A 140 -17.75 -19.32 -13.32
CA LEU A 140 -17.29 -19.95 -14.56
C LEU A 140 -16.71 -21.34 -14.29
N LEU A 141 -15.87 -21.48 -13.27
CA LEU A 141 -15.23 -22.75 -12.91
C LEU A 141 -16.24 -23.78 -12.40
N SER A 142 -17.29 -23.34 -11.69
CA SER A 142 -18.35 -24.21 -11.19
C SER A 142 -19.29 -24.76 -12.28
N ARG A 143 -19.17 -24.28 -13.53
CA ARG A 143 -19.97 -24.76 -14.66
C ARG A 143 -19.32 -25.93 -15.42
N PHE A 144 -18.06 -26.26 -15.12
CA PHE A 144 -17.29 -27.33 -15.76
C PHE A 144 -16.94 -28.42 -14.74
#